data_AF-A0A958AZK7-F1
#
_entry.id   AF-A0A958AZK7-F1
#
_cell.length_a   1.000
_cell.length_b   1.000
_cell.length_c   1.000
_cell.angle_alpha   90.00
_cell.angle_beta   90.00
_cell.angle_gamma   90.00
#
_symmetry.space_group_name_H-M   'P 1'
#
loop_
_entity.id
_entity.type
_entity.pdbx_description
1 polymer ?
#
loop_
_entity_poly.entity_id
_entity_poly.type
_entity_poly.pdbx_seq_one_letter_code
_entity_poly.pdbx_strand_id
1 'polypeptide(L)'
;MGLAEFVNTCKQRVLNFSAIMTEQSIRLGYWMDWNDPVQLRWLRDKLEEDPDQIITVEGTDGPVTGTAEQIVGRLGMPELGGSYFTFSNENNYQIWGFLKKCWEKGWLYEGTDVMPWCYRCGTGISQHEIVTDGYEELTHTSIYARFPLVDAQGAPRLDAETGLPEALLIWTTTPWTLTSNVAAAVGPALTYVKVRQDGHVYYLSRGALKRAMPGKVEVLGELKGSAMLGWHYTGPFDELPAAQEAFAEKDYTHRVIGWNDVGDEEGTGIVHIAP
;
A
#
# COMPACT_ATOMS: atom_id res chain seq x y z
N MET A 1 16.08 -4.11 -21.34
CA MET A 1 15.11 -3.25 -22.03
C MET A 1 15.19 -1.86 -21.41
N GLY A 2 15.47 -0.83 -22.22
CA GLY A 2 15.47 0.57 -21.76
C GLY A 2 14.04 1.12 -21.64
N LEU A 3 13.88 2.30 -21.02
CA LEU A 3 12.56 2.95 -20.90
C LEU A 3 11.93 3.23 -22.27
N ALA A 4 12.69 3.72 -23.24
CA ALA A 4 12.19 4.00 -24.59
C ALA A 4 11.67 2.73 -25.29
N GLU A 5 12.45 1.64 -25.23
CA GLU A 5 12.08 0.34 -25.79
C GLU A 5 10.81 -0.21 -25.12
N PHE A 6 10.72 -0.13 -23.78
CA PHE A 6 9.53 -0.54 -23.03
C PHE A 6 8.29 0.25 -23.46
N VAL A 7 8.39 1.58 -23.55
CA VAL A 7 7.28 2.45 -23.99
C VAL A 7 6.84 2.09 -25.41
N ASN A 8 7.78 1.80 -26.31
CA ASN A 8 7.46 1.39 -27.67
C ASN A 8 6.73 0.05 -27.71
N THR A 9 7.17 -0.95 -26.93
CA THR A 9 6.45 -2.22 -26.81
C THR A 9 5.03 -2.03 -26.22
N CYS A 10 4.86 -1.11 -25.26
CA CYS A 10 3.53 -0.74 -24.76
C CYS A 10 2.65 -0.15 -25.87
N LYS A 11 3.16 0.81 -26.65
CA LYS A 11 2.45 1.40 -27.80
C LYS A 11 2.07 0.34 -28.84
N GLN A 12 2.99 -0.57 -29.19
CA GLN A 12 2.73 -1.69 -30.10
C GLN A 12 1.57 -2.57 -29.60
N ARG A 13 1.56 -2.90 -28.31
CA ARG A 13 0.46 -3.66 -27.68
C ARG A 13 -0.86 -2.90 -27.80
N VAL A 14 -0.87 -1.60 -27.50
CA VAL A 14 -2.08 -0.77 -27.61
C VAL A 14 -2.59 -0.75 -29.04
N LEU A 15 -1.74 -0.49 -30.04
CA LEU A 15 -2.14 -0.48 -31.46
C LEU A 15 -2.77 -1.81 -31.89
N ASN A 16 -2.18 -2.94 -31.48
CA ASN A 16 -2.71 -4.26 -31.79
C ASN A 16 -4.11 -4.50 -31.19
N PHE A 17 -4.29 -4.21 -29.90
CA PHE A 17 -5.57 -4.43 -29.23
C PHE A 17 -6.62 -3.41 -29.63
N SER A 18 -6.25 -2.16 -29.93
CA SER A 18 -7.13 -1.17 -30.54
C SER A 18 -7.68 -1.65 -31.88
N ALA A 19 -6.84 -2.24 -32.76
CA ALA A 19 -7.30 -2.83 -34.01
C ALA A 19 -8.32 -3.96 -33.79
N ILE A 20 -8.05 -4.87 -32.85
CA ILE A 20 -8.96 -5.97 -32.50
C ILE A 20 -10.28 -5.41 -31.96
N MET A 21 -10.23 -4.46 -31.03
CA MET A 21 -11.41 -3.83 -30.44
C MET A 21 -12.26 -3.15 -31.51
N THR A 22 -11.64 -2.38 -32.41
CA THR A 22 -12.33 -1.73 -33.52
C THR A 22 -13.07 -2.73 -34.41
N GLU A 23 -12.42 -3.82 -34.83
CA GLU A 23 -13.07 -4.85 -35.66
C GLU A 23 -14.28 -5.46 -34.97
N GLN A 24 -14.16 -5.77 -33.67
CA GLN A 24 -15.28 -6.32 -32.90
C GLN A 24 -16.40 -5.28 -32.72
N SER A 25 -16.08 -4.02 -32.46
CA SER A 25 -17.07 -2.95 -32.34
C SER A 25 -17.83 -2.71 -33.66
N ILE A 26 -17.13 -2.69 -34.80
CA ILE A 26 -17.76 -2.60 -36.13
C ILE A 26 -18.68 -3.81 -36.36
N ARG A 27 -18.20 -5.02 -36.03
CA ARG A 27 -18.99 -6.25 -36.16
C ARG A 27 -20.25 -6.25 -35.29
N LEU A 28 -20.20 -5.63 -34.11
CA LEU A 28 -21.35 -5.42 -33.24
C LEU A 28 -22.30 -4.31 -33.72
N GLY A 29 -21.96 -3.61 -34.81
CA GLY A 29 -22.79 -2.56 -35.39
C GLY A 29 -22.59 -1.18 -34.76
N TYR A 30 -21.46 -0.92 -34.11
CA TYR A 30 -21.18 0.41 -33.53
C TYR A 30 -20.72 1.37 -34.62
N TRP A 31 -21.51 2.41 -34.86
CA TRP A 31 -21.25 3.42 -35.89
C TRP A 31 -20.55 4.63 -35.28
N MET A 32 -19.23 4.65 -35.39
CA MET A 32 -18.35 5.73 -34.90
C MET A 32 -17.26 6.00 -35.95
N ASP A 33 -16.52 7.09 -35.78
CA ASP A 33 -15.30 7.36 -36.55
C ASP A 33 -14.14 6.50 -36.02
N TRP A 34 -14.12 5.24 -36.43
CA TRP A 34 -13.10 4.27 -36.03
C TRP A 34 -11.85 4.38 -36.90
N ASN A 35 -10.66 4.17 -36.32
CA ASN A 35 -9.43 4.02 -37.11
C ASN A 35 -9.48 2.74 -37.95
N ASP A 36 -8.78 2.72 -39.09
CA ASP A 36 -8.61 1.50 -39.88
C ASP A 36 -7.77 0.45 -39.12
N PRO A 37 -8.32 -0.73 -38.79
CA PRO A 37 -7.58 -1.80 -38.12
C PRO A 37 -6.35 -2.30 -38.88
N VAL A 38 -6.34 -2.21 -40.22
CA VAL A 38 -5.19 -2.61 -41.04
C VAL A 38 -4.07 -1.60 -40.85
N GLN A 39 -4.38 -0.30 -40.97
CA GLN A 39 -3.43 0.77 -40.70
C GLN A 39 -2.85 0.72 -39.28
N LEU A 40 -3.67 0.45 -38.25
CA LEU A 40 -3.18 0.33 -36.87
C LEU A 40 -2.15 -0.79 -36.69
N ARG A 41 -2.36 -1.96 -37.32
CA ARG A 41 -1.39 -3.06 -37.28
C ARG A 41 -0.14 -2.76 -38.10
N TRP A 42 -0.30 -2.08 -39.22
CA TRP A 42 0.84 -1.62 -40.00
C TRP A 42 1.70 -0.61 -39.23
N LEU A 43 1.08 0.34 -38.52
CA LEU A 43 1.79 1.27 -37.63
C LEU A 43 2.51 0.55 -36.49
N ARG A 44 1.91 -0.49 -35.91
CA ARG A 44 2.57 -1.36 -34.93
C ARG A 44 3.84 -1.97 -35.52
N ASP A 45 3.76 -2.54 -36.72
CA ASP A 45 4.89 -3.20 -37.38
C ASP A 45 6.00 -2.19 -37.69
N LYS A 46 5.64 -0.99 -38.15
CA LYS A 46 6.61 0.10 -38.37
C LYS A 46 7.28 0.54 -37.08
N LEU A 47 6.53 0.62 -35.98
CA LEU A 47 7.09 0.97 -34.67
C LEU A 47 7.98 -0.15 -34.10
N GLU A 48 7.76 -1.41 -34.48
CA GLU A 48 8.62 -2.55 -34.11
C GLU A 48 9.90 -2.60 -34.93
N GLU A 49 9.80 -2.38 -36.24
CA GLU A 49 10.95 -2.39 -37.16
C GLU A 49 11.96 -1.29 -36.83
N ASP A 50 11.51 -0.04 -36.75
CA ASP A 50 12.33 1.13 -36.44
C ASP A 50 11.42 2.33 -36.13
N PRO A 51 11.35 2.80 -34.86
CA PRO A 51 10.56 3.96 -34.45
C PRO A 51 10.92 5.26 -35.18
N ASP A 52 12.16 5.40 -35.63
CA ASP A 52 12.70 6.61 -36.27
C ASP A 52 12.54 6.59 -37.79
N GLN A 53 12.06 5.49 -38.37
CA GLN A 53 11.86 5.39 -39.82
C GLN A 53 10.81 6.40 -40.30
N ILE A 54 11.08 7.05 -41.42
CA ILE A 54 10.15 8.00 -42.02
C ILE A 54 9.06 7.23 -42.77
N ILE A 55 7.82 7.46 -42.36
CA ILE A 55 6.63 6.90 -42.99
C ILE A 55 5.69 8.02 -43.43
N THR A 56 4.78 7.69 -44.36
CA THR A 56 3.70 8.58 -44.77
C THR A 56 2.38 7.84 -44.65
N VAL A 57 1.39 8.49 -44.07
CA VAL A 57 0.02 7.98 -43.93
C VAL A 57 -0.96 8.95 -44.58
N GLU A 58 -2.04 8.43 -45.15
CA GLU A 58 -3.14 9.27 -45.61
C GLU A 58 -3.90 9.81 -44.40
N GLY A 59 -3.88 11.13 -44.24
CA GLY A 59 -4.65 11.86 -43.24
C GLY A 59 -5.97 12.39 -43.80
N THR A 60 -6.71 13.13 -42.98
CA THR A 60 -8.01 13.72 -43.33
C THR A 60 -7.88 14.83 -44.38
N ASP A 61 -6.88 15.69 -44.24
CA ASP A 61 -6.62 16.83 -45.12
C ASP A 61 -5.47 16.57 -46.14
N GLY A 62 -4.97 15.33 -46.20
CA GLY A 62 -3.90 14.91 -47.09
C GLY A 62 -2.82 14.04 -46.42
N PRO A 63 -1.75 13.68 -47.15
CA PRO A 63 -0.71 12.81 -46.63
C PRO A 63 0.10 13.50 -45.52
N VAL A 64 0.32 12.77 -44.42
CA VAL A 64 1.12 13.20 -43.27
C VAL A 64 2.39 12.36 -43.20
N THR A 65 3.54 13.03 -43.21
CA THR A 65 4.87 12.40 -43.13
C THR A 65 5.54 12.69 -41.78
N GLY A 66 6.18 11.69 -41.20
CA GLY A 66 6.95 11.80 -39.96
C GLY A 66 7.65 10.49 -39.63
N THR A 67 8.35 10.43 -38.49
CA THR A 67 8.84 9.14 -37.99
C THR A 67 7.66 8.25 -37.58
N ALA A 68 7.84 6.93 -37.56
CA ALA A 68 6.80 6.01 -37.09
C ALA A 68 6.30 6.38 -35.69
N GLU A 69 7.20 6.74 -34.77
CA GLU A 69 6.82 7.21 -33.44
C GLU A 69 6.02 8.51 -33.47
N GLN A 70 6.43 9.49 -34.30
CA GLN A 70 5.73 10.77 -34.42
C GLN A 70 4.32 10.60 -34.97
N ILE A 71 4.14 9.75 -35.97
CA ILE A 71 2.82 9.47 -36.54
C ILE A 71 1.92 8.79 -35.51
N VAL A 72 2.43 7.77 -34.79
CA VAL A 72 1.70 7.12 -33.70
C VAL A 72 1.32 8.14 -32.61
N GLY A 73 2.24 9.01 -32.22
CA GLY A 73 1.99 10.07 -31.22
C GLY A 73 0.97 11.13 -31.65
N ARG A 74 0.56 11.17 -32.91
CA ARG A 74 -0.47 12.08 -33.44
C ARG A 74 -1.81 11.40 -33.71
N LEU A 75 -1.96 10.11 -33.40
CA LEU A 75 -3.23 9.41 -33.59
C LEU A 75 -4.35 10.10 -32.79
N GLY A 76 -5.51 10.26 -33.44
CA GLY A 76 -6.67 10.96 -32.89
C GLY A 76 -6.60 12.49 -32.98
N MET A 77 -5.52 13.06 -33.52
CA MET A 77 -5.48 14.48 -33.88
C MET A 77 -6.27 14.73 -35.17
N PRO A 78 -6.79 15.95 -35.40
CA PRO A 78 -7.62 16.27 -36.56
C PRO A 78 -7.02 15.88 -37.91
N GLU A 79 -5.69 15.94 -38.06
CA GLU A 79 -4.98 15.63 -39.30
C GLU A 79 -4.98 14.12 -39.64
N LEU A 80 -5.10 13.24 -38.64
CA LEU A 80 -5.13 11.78 -38.82
C LEU A 80 -6.53 11.18 -38.59
N GLY A 81 -7.40 11.89 -37.87
CA GLY A 81 -8.78 11.46 -37.61
C GLY A 81 -8.91 10.20 -36.75
N GLY A 82 -10.13 9.67 -36.69
CA GLY A 82 -10.46 8.44 -35.97
C GLY A 82 -10.57 8.62 -34.46
N SER A 83 -10.24 7.56 -33.73
CA SER A 83 -10.39 7.50 -32.26
C SER A 83 -9.37 8.39 -31.56
N TYR A 84 -9.75 8.95 -30.40
CA TYR A 84 -8.78 9.60 -29.52
C TYR A 84 -7.90 8.57 -28.79
N PHE A 85 -6.63 8.89 -28.59
CA PHE A 85 -5.69 8.06 -27.84
C PHE A 85 -5.08 8.86 -26.69
N THR A 86 -5.07 8.29 -25.48
CA THR A 86 -4.58 9.00 -24.29
C THR A 86 -3.07 9.24 -24.31
N PHE A 87 -2.31 8.43 -25.06
CA PHE A 87 -0.88 8.60 -25.25
C PHE A 87 -0.54 9.65 -26.33
N SER A 88 -1.53 10.20 -27.04
CA SER A 88 -1.27 11.19 -28.10
C SER A 88 -0.67 12.46 -27.50
N ASN A 89 0.14 13.15 -28.31
CA ASN A 89 0.80 14.38 -27.90
C ASN A 89 -0.21 15.43 -27.46
N GLU A 90 -1.28 15.62 -28.23
CA GLU A 90 -2.33 16.59 -27.91
C GLU A 90 -2.98 16.27 -26.55
N ASN A 91 -3.37 15.01 -26.32
CA ASN A 91 -3.99 14.62 -25.05
C ASN A 91 -3.04 14.84 -23.86
N ASN A 92 -1.76 14.47 -24.01
CA ASN A 92 -0.74 14.73 -22.99
C ASN A 92 -0.59 16.22 -22.69
N TYR A 93 -0.55 17.09 -23.71
CA TYR A 93 -0.49 18.54 -23.52
C TYR A 93 -1.73 19.09 -22.80
N GLN A 94 -2.92 18.57 -23.09
CA GLN A 94 -4.14 18.97 -22.38
C GLN A 94 -4.13 18.54 -20.91
N ILE A 95 -3.67 17.31 -20.62
CA ILE A 95 -3.48 16.83 -19.24
C ILE A 95 -2.48 17.72 -18.49
N TRP A 96 -1.36 18.06 -19.10
CA TRP A 96 -0.36 18.96 -18.49
C TRP A 96 -0.94 20.35 -18.22
N GLY A 97 -1.75 20.89 -19.15
CA GLY A 97 -2.46 22.15 -18.95
C GLY A 97 -3.43 22.12 -17.77
N PHE A 98 -4.14 21.00 -17.58
CA PHE A 98 -5.01 20.79 -16.41
C PHE A 98 -4.21 20.69 -15.11
N LEU A 99 -3.16 19.87 -15.07
CA LEU A 99 -2.30 19.71 -13.89
C LEU A 99 -1.66 21.04 -13.47
N LYS A 100 -1.21 21.85 -14.44
CA LYS A 100 -0.69 23.20 -14.19
C LYS A 100 -1.72 24.10 -13.51
N LYS A 101 -2.98 24.08 -13.96
CA LYS A 101 -4.06 24.85 -13.31
C LYS A 101 -4.34 24.39 -11.88
N CYS A 102 -4.32 23.08 -11.63
CA CYS A 102 -4.48 22.53 -10.28
C CYS A 102 -3.33 22.95 -9.36
N TRP A 103 -2.10 22.90 -9.87
CA TRP A 103 -0.91 23.34 -9.16
C TRP A 103 -0.94 24.86 -8.86
N GLU A 104 -1.28 25.70 -9.84
CA GLU A 104 -1.43 27.15 -9.67
C GLU A 104 -2.47 27.53 -8.60
N LYS A 105 -3.46 26.66 -8.37
CA LYS A 105 -4.49 26.81 -7.33
C LYS A 105 -4.12 26.19 -5.98
N GLY A 106 -2.95 25.57 -5.88
CA GLY A 106 -2.50 24.87 -4.66
C GLY A 106 -3.25 23.56 -4.38
N TRP A 107 -3.91 22.98 -5.38
CA TRP A 107 -4.65 21.71 -5.24
C TRP A 107 -3.77 20.48 -5.47
N LEU A 108 -2.61 20.66 -6.09
CA LEU A 108 -1.60 19.62 -6.29
C LEU A 108 -0.38 19.95 -5.43
N TYR A 109 -0.01 19.04 -4.54
CA TYR A 109 1.12 19.17 -3.63
C TYR A 109 1.86 17.84 -3.47
N GLU A 110 3.10 17.93 -3.01
CA GLU A 110 3.92 16.78 -2.64
C GLU A 110 3.83 16.55 -1.12
N GLY A 111 3.69 15.29 -0.71
CA GLY A 111 3.62 14.90 0.70
C GLY A 111 4.09 13.47 0.92
N THR A 112 4.37 13.14 2.18
CA THR A 112 4.75 11.79 2.62
C THR A 112 3.64 11.27 3.53
N ASP A 113 3.07 10.13 3.17
CA ASP A 113 1.96 9.50 3.88
C ASP A 113 2.03 7.97 3.72
N VAL A 114 1.30 7.25 4.57
CA VAL A 114 1.12 5.80 4.46
C VAL A 114 0.06 5.54 3.39
N MET A 115 0.53 5.10 2.22
CA MET A 115 -0.33 4.82 1.08
C MET A 115 -0.40 3.31 0.81
N PRO A 116 -1.58 2.80 0.40
CA PRO A 116 -1.68 1.46 -0.15
C PRO A 116 -0.70 1.29 -1.32
N TRP A 117 0.07 0.20 -1.28
CA TRP A 117 1.19 -0.01 -2.20
C TRP A 117 1.09 -1.35 -2.92
N CYS A 118 1.21 -1.33 -4.24
CA CYS A 118 1.28 -2.56 -5.03
C CYS A 118 2.75 -2.98 -5.22
N TYR A 119 3.17 -4.04 -4.51
CA TYR A 119 4.53 -4.56 -4.62
C TYR A 119 4.89 -5.07 -6.04
N ARG A 120 3.90 -5.54 -6.80
CA ARG A 120 4.08 -6.00 -8.19
C ARG A 120 4.35 -4.82 -9.13
N CYS A 121 3.62 -3.72 -8.97
CA CYS A 121 3.69 -2.57 -9.86
C CYS A 121 4.76 -1.56 -9.41
N GLY A 122 5.15 -1.56 -8.14
CA GLY A 122 6.11 -0.61 -7.58
C GLY A 122 5.55 0.82 -7.51
N THR A 123 4.27 0.97 -7.21
CA THR A 123 3.60 2.28 -7.08
C THR A 123 2.53 2.26 -6.00
N GLY A 124 2.27 3.45 -5.43
CA GLY A 124 1.09 3.71 -4.62
C GLY A 124 -0.17 3.68 -5.47
N ILE A 125 -1.27 3.22 -4.88
CA ILE A 125 -2.58 3.14 -5.53
C ILE A 125 -3.57 4.06 -4.82
N SER A 126 -4.52 4.59 -5.58
CA SER A 126 -5.58 5.43 -5.07
C SER A 126 -6.62 4.62 -4.27
N GLN A 127 -7.36 5.30 -3.39
CA GLN A 127 -8.45 4.67 -2.64
C GLN A 127 -9.52 4.06 -3.57
N HIS A 128 -9.79 4.70 -4.71
CA HIS A 128 -10.81 4.24 -5.66
C HIS A 128 -10.41 2.92 -6.33
N GLU A 129 -9.12 2.67 -6.56
CA GLU A 129 -8.64 1.40 -7.12
C GLU A 129 -8.83 0.22 -6.14
N ILE A 130 -8.67 0.46 -4.83
CA ILE A 130 -8.83 -0.58 -3.81
C ILE A 130 -10.30 -1.00 -3.68
N VAL A 131 -11.20 0.00 -3.60
CA VAL A 131 -12.61 -0.23 -3.33
C VAL A 131 -13.32 -0.87 -4.52
N THR A 132 -12.89 -0.58 -5.75
CA THR A 132 -13.59 -1.04 -6.96
C THR A 132 -13.19 -2.47 -7.36
N ASP A 133 -11.92 -2.87 -7.15
CA ASP A 133 -11.38 -4.12 -7.70
C ASP A 133 -10.90 -5.15 -6.65
N GLY A 134 -10.87 -4.83 -5.35
CA GLY A 134 -9.76 -5.34 -4.52
C GLY A 134 -10.02 -6.14 -3.24
N TYR A 135 -11.26 -6.43 -2.83
CA TYR A 135 -11.45 -7.25 -1.62
C TYR A 135 -11.63 -8.73 -1.96
N GLU A 136 -10.64 -9.53 -1.53
CA GLU A 136 -10.67 -10.98 -1.61
C GLU A 136 -10.66 -11.57 -0.19
N GLU A 137 -11.37 -12.69 -0.01
CA GLU A 137 -11.27 -13.47 1.22
C GLU A 137 -9.95 -14.25 1.22
N LEU A 138 -9.06 -13.89 2.15
CA LEU A 138 -7.75 -14.51 2.30
C LEU A 138 -7.57 -15.05 3.71
N THR A 139 -6.87 -16.17 3.83
CA THR A 139 -6.45 -16.72 5.12
C THR A 139 -5.06 -16.19 5.45
N HIS A 140 -4.95 -15.47 6.57
CA HIS A 140 -3.69 -14.95 7.08
C HIS A 140 -3.23 -15.73 8.32
N THR A 141 -1.92 -15.88 8.47
CA THR A 141 -1.32 -16.34 9.72
C THR A 141 -1.50 -15.27 10.79
N SER A 142 -2.24 -15.61 11.83
CA SER A 142 -2.43 -14.77 13.02
C SER A 142 -1.54 -15.29 14.15
N ILE A 143 -0.86 -14.40 14.86
CA ILE A 143 0.01 -14.76 15.99
C ILE A 143 -0.33 -13.98 17.24
N TYR A 144 -0.01 -14.59 18.38
CA TYR A 144 0.09 -13.91 19.66
C TYR A 144 1.57 -13.80 20.03
N ALA A 145 2.03 -12.59 20.32
CA ALA A 145 3.42 -12.30 20.66
C ALA A 145 3.50 -11.73 22.08
N ARG A 146 4.57 -12.08 22.80
CA ARG A 146 4.82 -11.62 24.16
C ARG A 146 5.85 -10.52 24.11
N PHE A 147 5.51 -9.35 24.65
CA PHE A 147 6.42 -8.22 24.78
C PHE A 147 6.81 -8.09 26.26
N PRO A 148 8.00 -8.57 26.66
CA PRO A 148 8.44 -8.56 28.05
C PRO A 148 8.52 -7.14 28.59
N LEU A 149 7.93 -6.91 29.76
CA LEU A 149 7.98 -5.62 30.44
C LEU A 149 9.32 -5.48 31.16
N VAL A 150 9.82 -4.25 31.21
CA VAL A 150 11.06 -3.90 31.91
C VAL A 150 10.84 -2.75 32.89
N ASP A 151 11.73 -2.67 33.88
CA ASP A 151 11.80 -1.53 34.79
C ASP A 151 12.56 -0.35 34.16
N ALA A 152 12.74 0.72 34.95
CA ALA A 152 13.43 1.93 34.51
C ALA A 152 14.93 1.72 34.24
N GLN A 153 15.50 0.61 34.71
CA GLN A 153 16.90 0.23 34.50
C GLN A 153 17.04 -0.77 33.33
N GLY A 154 15.93 -1.14 32.69
CA GLY A 154 15.90 -2.11 31.59
C GLY A 154 15.94 -3.58 32.06
N ALA A 155 15.82 -3.84 33.35
CA ALA A 155 15.77 -5.21 33.86
C ALA A 155 14.36 -5.80 33.72
N PRO A 156 14.21 -7.13 33.54
CA PRO A 156 12.90 -7.77 33.44
C PRO A 156 12.00 -7.44 34.63
N ARG A 157 10.80 -6.96 34.33
CA ARG A 157 9.81 -6.64 35.36
C ARG A 157 9.18 -7.93 35.86
N LEU A 158 9.27 -8.16 37.17
CA LEU A 158 8.68 -9.33 37.82
C LEU A 158 7.45 -8.91 38.61
N ASP A 159 6.42 -9.76 38.57
CA ASP A 159 5.25 -9.58 39.40
C ASP A 159 5.61 -9.75 40.89
N ALA A 160 5.19 -8.80 41.73
CA ALA A 160 5.55 -8.78 43.14
C ALA A 160 4.96 -9.95 43.95
N GLU A 161 3.81 -10.49 43.54
CA GLU A 161 3.13 -11.57 44.27
C GLU A 161 3.59 -12.96 43.83
N THR A 162 3.75 -13.17 42.52
CA THR A 162 4.10 -14.47 41.95
C THR A 162 5.59 -14.65 41.68
N GLY A 163 6.36 -13.55 41.58
CA GLY A 163 7.77 -13.56 41.19
C GLY A 163 8.02 -13.91 39.73
N LEU A 164 6.97 -13.96 38.90
CA LEU A 164 7.05 -14.37 37.49
C LEU A 164 7.28 -13.15 36.57
N PRO A 165 7.92 -13.33 35.41
CA PRO A 165 8.13 -12.26 34.44
C PRO A 165 6.80 -11.76 33.86
N GLU A 166 6.70 -10.44 33.76
CA GLU A 166 5.53 -9.76 33.22
C GLU A 166 5.71 -9.45 31.73
N ALA A 167 4.64 -9.59 30.95
CA ALA A 167 4.64 -9.27 29.53
C ALA A 167 3.29 -8.72 29.06
N LEU A 168 3.33 -7.85 28.05
CA LEU A 168 2.13 -7.50 27.28
C LEU A 168 1.84 -8.65 26.30
N LEU A 169 0.59 -9.05 26.18
CA LEU A 169 0.16 -9.99 25.15
C LEU A 169 -0.38 -9.21 23.95
N ILE A 170 0.33 -9.33 22.83
CA ILE A 170 0.04 -8.66 21.57
C ILE A 170 -0.56 -9.64 20.58
N TRP A 171 -1.46 -9.17 19.73
CA TRP A 171 -1.98 -9.92 18.59
C TRP A 171 -1.74 -9.17 17.28
N THR A 172 -1.39 -9.89 16.22
CA THR A 172 -1.28 -9.32 14.86
C THR A 172 -1.56 -10.37 13.79
N THR A 173 -2.15 -9.93 12.68
CA THR A 173 -2.32 -10.70 11.43
C THR A 173 -1.21 -10.43 10.42
N THR A 174 -0.31 -9.49 10.70
CA THR A 174 0.82 -9.10 9.86
C THR A 174 2.17 -9.28 10.58
N PRO A 175 2.60 -10.52 10.87
CA PRO A 175 3.84 -10.80 11.62
C PRO A 175 5.09 -10.08 11.08
N TRP A 176 5.14 -9.86 9.77
CA TRP A 176 6.25 -9.20 9.08
C TRP A 176 6.46 -7.74 9.50
N THR A 177 5.47 -7.09 10.11
CA THR A 177 5.58 -5.70 10.60
C THR A 177 6.19 -5.60 12.01
N LEU A 178 6.38 -6.72 12.70
CA LEU A 178 6.94 -6.72 14.07
C LEU A 178 8.38 -6.20 14.12
N THR A 179 9.16 -6.36 13.05
CA THR A 179 10.51 -5.83 12.92
C THR A 179 10.56 -4.30 12.95
N SER A 180 9.43 -3.64 12.66
CA SER A 180 9.29 -2.18 12.64
C SER A 180 8.49 -1.67 13.84
N ASN A 181 8.32 -2.48 14.89
CA ASN A 181 7.60 -2.05 16.08
C ASN A 181 8.33 -0.88 16.76
N VAL A 182 7.58 0.10 17.26
CA VAL A 182 8.11 1.23 18.06
C VAL A 182 7.33 1.47 19.35
N ALA A 183 6.07 1.02 19.44
CA ALA A 183 5.25 1.17 20.64
C ALA A 183 4.20 0.07 20.75
N ALA A 184 3.59 -0.03 21.93
CA ALA A 184 2.39 -0.82 22.15
C ALA A 184 1.27 0.13 22.57
N ALA A 185 0.16 0.17 21.85
CA ALA A 185 -0.96 1.05 22.15
C ALA A 185 -2.03 0.33 22.98
N VAL A 186 -2.55 1.05 23.98
CA VAL A 186 -3.68 0.63 24.82
C VAL A 186 -4.78 1.69 24.77
N GLY A 187 -6.03 1.25 24.92
CA GLY A 187 -7.18 2.15 25.09
C GLY A 187 -7.20 2.69 26.52
N PRO A 188 -7.02 4.00 26.77
CA PRO A 188 -6.88 4.51 28.15
C PRO A 188 -8.09 4.25 29.04
N ALA A 189 -9.30 4.23 28.46
CA ALA A 189 -10.55 3.98 29.16
C ALA A 189 -10.89 2.48 29.36
N LEU A 190 -10.25 1.60 28.58
CA LEU A 190 -10.49 0.16 28.64
C LEU A 190 -9.97 -0.44 29.96
N THR A 191 -10.60 -1.54 30.36
CA THR A 191 -10.18 -2.33 31.52
C THR A 191 -9.33 -3.51 31.06
N TYR A 192 -8.13 -3.60 31.61
CA TYR A 192 -7.17 -4.67 31.37
C TYR A 192 -7.13 -5.62 32.56
N VAL A 193 -6.86 -6.88 32.26
CA VAL A 193 -6.70 -7.95 33.25
C VAL A 193 -5.23 -8.37 33.31
N LYS A 194 -4.77 -8.62 34.52
CA LYS A 194 -3.48 -9.25 34.80
C LYS A 194 -3.73 -10.73 35.05
N VAL A 195 -3.10 -11.60 34.28
CA VAL A 195 -3.38 -13.03 34.31
C VAL A 195 -2.12 -13.88 34.38
N ARG A 196 -2.18 -14.98 35.14
CA ARG A 196 -1.11 -15.97 35.23
C ARG A 196 -1.41 -17.16 34.32
N GLN A 197 -0.49 -17.47 33.42
CA GLN A 197 -0.51 -18.68 32.59
C GLN A 197 0.91 -19.04 32.14
N ASP A 198 1.21 -20.35 32.06
CA ASP A 198 2.47 -20.88 31.51
C ASP A 198 3.74 -20.22 32.05
N GLY A 199 3.79 -20.00 33.37
CA GLY A 199 4.95 -19.44 34.07
C GLY A 199 5.19 -17.95 33.82
N HIS A 200 4.22 -17.22 33.27
CA HIS A 200 4.31 -15.78 33.01
C HIS A 200 3.07 -15.07 33.53
N VAL A 201 3.20 -13.75 33.70
CA VAL A 201 2.08 -12.85 33.96
C VAL A 201 1.84 -11.99 32.72
N TYR A 202 0.63 -12.07 32.18
CA TYR A 202 0.22 -11.37 30.97
C TYR A 202 -0.76 -10.24 31.26
N TYR A 203 -0.66 -9.18 30.45
CA TYR A 203 -1.62 -8.10 30.39
C TYR A 203 -2.35 -8.12 29.04
N LEU A 204 -3.67 -8.04 29.08
CA LEU A 204 -4.56 -7.99 27.92
C LEU A 204 -5.91 -7.37 28.33
N SER A 205 -6.74 -6.98 27.36
CA SER A 205 -8.06 -6.44 27.67
C SER A 205 -8.95 -7.51 28.32
N ARG A 206 -9.85 -7.08 29.20
CA ARG A 206 -10.83 -7.98 29.82
C ARG A 206 -11.68 -8.69 28.77
N GLY A 207 -12.10 -7.99 27.70
CA GLY A 207 -12.91 -8.54 26.61
C GLY A 207 -12.19 -9.65 25.84
N ALA A 208 -10.87 -9.55 25.69
CA ALA A 208 -10.07 -10.52 24.94
C ALA A 208 -9.75 -11.81 25.72
N LEU A 209 -9.97 -11.85 27.05
CA LEU A 209 -9.49 -12.93 27.92
C LEU A 209 -9.83 -14.34 27.42
N LYS A 210 -11.11 -14.58 27.09
CA LYS A 210 -11.59 -15.90 26.64
C LYS A 210 -11.01 -16.33 25.29
N ARG A 211 -10.73 -15.37 24.40
CA ARG A 211 -10.23 -15.63 23.05
C ARG A 211 -8.72 -15.81 23.03
N ALA A 212 -7.99 -14.92 23.70
CA ALA A 212 -6.54 -14.86 23.63
C ALA A 212 -5.83 -15.85 24.56
N MET A 213 -6.51 -16.28 25.65
CA MET A 213 -5.91 -17.13 26.68
C MET A 213 -6.73 -18.42 26.86
N PRO A 214 -6.62 -19.40 25.95
CA PRO A 214 -7.32 -20.67 26.09
C PRO A 214 -6.77 -21.48 27.28
N GLY A 215 -7.63 -22.27 27.92
CA GLY A 215 -7.23 -23.19 29.00
C GLY A 215 -7.43 -22.62 30.40
N LYS A 216 -6.66 -23.14 31.37
CA LYS A 216 -6.73 -22.69 32.76
C LYS A 216 -5.92 -21.40 32.91
N VAL A 217 -6.62 -20.33 33.26
CA VAL A 217 -6.05 -19.00 33.49
C VAL A 217 -6.48 -18.53 34.86
N GLU A 218 -5.56 -17.95 35.61
CA GLU A 218 -5.84 -17.31 36.88
C GLU A 218 -5.76 -15.80 36.72
N VAL A 219 -6.84 -15.09 37.07
CA VAL A 219 -6.87 -13.63 37.05
C VAL A 219 -6.34 -13.12 38.39
N LEU A 220 -5.23 -12.38 38.36
CA LEU A 220 -4.57 -11.82 39.54
C LEU A 220 -5.11 -10.44 39.89
N GLY A 221 -5.61 -9.70 38.90
CA GLY A 221 -6.15 -8.37 39.14
C GLY A 221 -6.52 -7.63 37.87
N GLU A 222 -6.92 -6.38 38.04
CA GLU A 222 -7.42 -5.52 36.98
C GLU A 222 -6.93 -4.08 37.13
N LEU A 223 -6.81 -3.41 36.00
CA LEU A 223 -6.36 -2.03 35.93
C LEU A 223 -6.97 -1.32 34.72
N LYS A 224 -6.94 0.01 34.75
CA LYS A 224 -7.29 0.84 33.58
C LYS A 224 -6.10 0.96 32.65
N GLY A 225 -6.36 1.06 31.34
CA GLY A 225 -5.31 1.27 30.34
C GLY A 225 -4.50 2.54 30.60
N SER A 226 -5.12 3.57 31.18
CA SER A 226 -4.44 4.78 31.63
C SER A 226 -3.32 4.53 32.65
N ALA A 227 -3.41 3.46 33.44
CA ALA A 227 -2.36 3.08 34.40
C ALA A 227 -1.16 2.36 33.75
N MET A 228 -1.32 1.92 32.49
CA MET A 228 -0.27 1.24 31.72
C MET A 228 0.60 2.21 30.92
N LEU A 229 0.18 3.48 30.78
CA LEU A 229 0.87 4.47 29.96
C LEU A 229 2.30 4.70 30.45
N GLY A 230 3.25 4.67 29.52
CA GLY A 230 4.67 4.84 29.80
C GLY A 230 5.37 3.59 30.35
N TRP A 231 4.69 2.44 30.47
CA TRP A 231 5.38 1.19 30.79
C TRP A 231 6.37 0.84 29.67
N HIS A 232 7.58 0.47 30.06
CA HIS A 232 8.65 0.09 29.13
C HIS A 232 8.62 -1.42 28.90
N TYR A 233 9.02 -1.83 27.69
CA TYR A 233 9.11 -3.22 27.30
C TYR A 233 10.31 -3.43 26.36
N THR A 234 10.76 -4.68 26.18
CA THR A 234 11.72 -5.05 25.14
C THR A 234 10.98 -5.40 23.86
N GLY A 235 11.35 -4.79 22.73
CA GLY A 235 10.77 -5.07 21.44
C GLY A 235 11.17 -6.45 20.91
N PRO A 236 10.44 -6.97 19.90
CA PRO A 236 10.63 -8.33 19.38
C PRO A 236 11.92 -8.55 18.59
N PHE A 237 12.60 -7.48 18.14
CA PHE A 237 13.78 -7.53 17.26
C PHE A 237 14.83 -6.47 17.62
N ASP A 238 14.93 -6.11 18.91
CA ASP A 238 15.85 -5.08 19.43
C ASP A 238 17.33 -5.44 19.23
N GLU A 239 17.64 -6.72 18.93
CA GLU A 239 18.97 -7.19 18.62
C GLU A 239 19.45 -6.79 17.21
N LEU A 240 18.55 -6.37 16.31
CA LEU A 240 18.91 -6.01 14.94
C LEU A 240 19.65 -4.66 14.92
N PRO A 241 20.79 -4.54 14.19
CA PRO A 241 21.54 -3.28 14.11
C PRO A 241 20.70 -2.08 13.63
N ALA A 242 19.86 -2.30 12.61
CA ALA A 242 18.97 -1.25 12.10
C ALA A 242 17.97 -0.74 13.14
N ALA A 243 17.46 -1.62 14.01
CA ALA A 243 16.59 -1.22 15.10
C ALA A 243 17.37 -0.41 16.15
N GLN A 244 18.54 -0.90 16.57
CA GLN A 244 19.38 -0.20 17.56
C GLN A 244 19.79 1.19 17.08
N GLU A 245 20.20 1.33 15.83
CA GLU A 245 20.56 2.61 15.21
C GLU A 245 19.39 3.59 15.19
N ALA A 246 18.21 3.15 14.74
CA ALA A 246 17.03 4.00 14.65
C ALA A 246 16.57 4.53 16.02
N PHE A 247 16.59 3.68 17.05
CA PHE A 247 16.20 4.05 18.41
C PHE A 247 17.25 4.94 19.08
N ALA A 248 18.54 4.65 18.86
CA ALA A 248 19.64 5.47 19.37
C ALA A 248 19.65 6.87 18.77
N GLU A 249 19.37 7.01 17.46
CA GLU A 249 19.30 8.31 16.79
C GLU A 249 18.23 9.23 17.42
N LYS A 250 17.13 8.65 17.89
CA LYS A 250 15.99 9.38 18.47
C LYS A 250 15.98 9.43 20.00
N ASP A 251 17.00 8.85 20.66
CA ASP A 251 17.02 8.65 22.12
C ASP A 251 15.67 8.09 22.63
N TYR A 252 15.18 7.06 21.94
CA TYR A 252 13.85 6.51 22.16
C TYR A 252 13.93 5.07 22.67
N THR A 253 12.95 4.70 23.48
CA THR A 253 12.77 3.34 23.99
C THR A 253 11.32 2.92 23.87
N HIS A 254 11.10 1.64 23.58
CA HIS A 254 9.80 1.01 23.54
C HIS A 254 8.97 1.30 24.78
N ARG A 255 7.76 1.84 24.56
CA ARG A 255 6.83 2.18 25.64
C ARG A 255 5.38 1.96 25.25
N VAL A 256 4.55 1.81 26.27
CA VAL A 256 3.10 1.77 26.11
C VAL A 256 2.58 3.20 25.91
N ILE A 257 1.79 3.39 24.86
CA ILE A 257 1.14 4.66 24.52
C ILE A 257 -0.39 4.53 24.55
N GLY A 258 -1.08 5.66 24.67
CA GLY A 258 -2.54 5.69 24.66
C GLY A 258 -3.05 5.91 23.24
N TRP A 259 -4.05 5.13 22.82
CA TRP A 259 -4.78 5.36 21.57
C TRP A 259 -6.25 5.01 21.74
N ASN A 260 -7.13 5.99 21.46
CA ASN A 260 -8.56 5.87 21.72
C ASN A 260 -9.29 4.90 20.77
N ASP A 261 -8.71 4.59 19.60
CA ASP A 261 -9.31 3.67 18.63
C ASP A 261 -8.99 2.20 18.92
N VAL A 262 -8.21 1.93 19.97
CA VAL A 262 -7.99 0.56 20.45
C VAL A 262 -9.30 0.03 21.03
N GLY A 263 -9.88 -0.97 20.38
CA GLY A 263 -11.04 -1.72 20.86
C GLY A 263 -10.66 -2.99 21.63
N ASP A 264 -11.67 -3.65 22.22
CA ASP A 264 -11.54 -4.96 22.87
C ASP A 264 -12.30 -6.08 22.14
N GLU A 265 -12.92 -5.78 21.00
CA GLU A 265 -13.68 -6.73 20.19
C GLU A 265 -12.79 -7.70 19.42
N GLU A 266 -11.55 -7.33 19.08
CA GLU A 266 -10.58 -8.15 18.31
C GLU A 266 -9.20 -8.24 19.00
N GLY A 267 -8.44 -9.28 18.67
CA GLY A 267 -7.12 -9.54 19.25
C GLY A 267 -7.09 -9.59 20.79
N THR A 268 -6.11 -8.88 21.36
CA THR A 268 -5.83 -8.79 22.81
C THR A 268 -6.21 -7.44 23.43
N GLY A 269 -6.66 -6.47 22.62
CA GLY A 269 -6.83 -5.07 23.04
C GLY A 269 -5.52 -4.34 23.39
N ILE A 270 -4.36 -4.87 22.97
CA ILE A 270 -3.08 -4.17 22.95
C ILE A 270 -2.51 -4.29 21.53
N VAL A 271 -2.25 -3.15 20.90
CA VAL A 271 -1.91 -3.07 19.47
C VAL A 271 -0.41 -2.76 19.33
N HIS A 272 0.32 -3.55 18.55
CA HIS A 272 1.70 -3.17 18.19
C HIS A 272 1.66 -2.03 17.19
N ILE A 273 2.55 -1.05 17.34
CA ILE A 273 2.60 0.14 16.49
C ILE A 273 3.88 0.09 15.65
N ALA A 274 3.73 0.24 14.34
CA ALA A 274 4.80 0.27 13.34
C ALA A 274 4.49 1.37 12.31
N PRO A 275 4.93 2.62 12.56
CA PRO A 275 4.69 3.76 11.69
C PRO A 275 5.66 3.83 10.51
#